data_AF-A0A7W2ST85-F1
#
_entry.id   AF-A0A7W2ST85-F1
#
_cell.length_a   1.000
_cell.length_b   1.000
_cell.length_c   1.000
_cell.angle_alpha   90.00
_cell.angle_beta   90.00
_cell.angle_gamma   90.00
#
_symmetry.space_group_name_H-M   'P 1'
#
loop_
_entity.id
_entity.type
_entity.pdbx_description
1 polymer ?
#
loop_
_entity_poly.entity_id
_entity_poly.type
_entity_poly.pdbx_seq_one_letter_code
_entity_poly.pdbx_strand_id
1 'polypeptide(L)'
;MSDVSQAFAEIKRGAEEILLEDELLAKLKLGKPLKIKAGFDPTAPDLHLGHTVLINKLRQFQQLGHEVIFLIGDFTGMIGDPTGKNVTRKALTKEDVLANAETYKEQVFKILDPAKTTVAFNSTWMEKLGAAGMLKLASRQTVARMMERDDFKKRYNGGQAIAIHEFMYPLVQGWDSVALEADVELGGTDQKFNLLMGRELQKAEGQRPQTVLMMPLLEGLDGVQKMSKSLNNYIGITDAPNDMFGKIMSISDDLMWRYYELLSFKPIDVINGYKENIAAGSNPRDVKIDLAKELIERFHDKAAAEAAHQEFINRFQKGAVPDDISEIDVMAQNGEIAITNLLKEAGLVASTSEAMRMIKQGAAKIEGEKVVDNKLMISLGSTAIYQVGKRKFAKVTVK
;
A
#
# COMPACT_ATOMS: atom_id res chain seq x y z
N MET A 1 -35.00 10.04 6.42
CA MET A 1 -33.96 10.57 7.35
C MET A 1 -33.03 9.47 7.84
N SER A 2 -33.52 8.26 8.19
CA SER A 2 -32.65 7.12 8.59
C SER A 2 -31.61 6.74 7.54
N ASP A 3 -31.99 6.70 6.26
CA ASP A 3 -31.12 6.28 5.16
C ASP A 3 -29.95 7.25 4.90
N VAL A 4 -30.21 8.57 4.88
CA VAL A 4 -29.16 9.59 4.70
C VAL A 4 -28.19 9.63 5.88
N SER A 5 -28.67 9.46 7.10
CA SER A 5 -27.81 9.40 8.29
C SER A 5 -26.91 8.15 8.28
N GLN A 6 -27.45 7.02 7.84
CA GLN A 6 -26.68 5.78 7.69
C GLN A 6 -25.64 5.90 6.57
N ALA A 7 -26.03 6.42 5.40
CA ALA A 7 -25.12 6.68 4.29
C ALA A 7 -23.97 7.61 4.70
N PHE A 8 -24.28 8.69 5.43
CA PHE A 8 -23.27 9.62 5.94
C PHE A 8 -22.33 8.95 6.95
N ALA A 9 -22.84 8.12 7.86
CA ALA A 9 -22.02 7.38 8.80
C ALA A 9 -21.04 6.43 8.08
N GLU A 10 -21.50 5.73 7.04
CA GLU A 10 -20.65 4.86 6.22
C GLU A 10 -19.59 5.67 5.45
N ILE A 11 -19.97 6.82 4.88
CA ILE A 11 -19.01 7.72 4.21
C ILE A 11 -17.98 8.26 5.20
N LYS A 12 -18.37 8.59 6.43
CA LYS A 12 -17.49 9.13 7.47
C LYS A 12 -16.53 8.08 8.04
N ARG A 13 -16.89 6.80 7.99
CA ARG A 13 -16.03 5.70 8.48
C ARG A 13 -14.66 5.71 7.81
N GLY A 14 -13.60 5.77 8.61
CA GLY A 14 -12.20 5.76 8.15
C GLY A 14 -11.76 7.03 7.41
N ALA A 15 -12.63 8.04 7.25
CA ALA A 15 -12.23 9.34 6.73
C ALA A 15 -11.48 10.11 7.83
N GLU A 16 -10.38 10.78 7.46
CA GLU A 16 -9.62 11.62 8.39
C GLU A 16 -10.39 12.92 8.66
N GLU A 17 -10.89 13.56 7.59
CA GLU A 17 -11.54 14.85 7.68
C GLU A 17 -12.52 15.03 6.51
N ILE A 18 -13.74 15.47 6.81
CA ILE A 18 -14.71 15.95 5.83
C ILE A 18 -14.88 17.44 6.08
N LEU A 19 -14.43 18.28 5.14
CA LEU A 19 -14.58 19.73 5.29
C LEU A 19 -16.04 20.10 5.09
N LEU A 20 -16.60 20.73 6.12
CA LEU A 20 -18.00 21.16 6.17
C LEU A 20 -18.95 19.96 6.02
N GLU A 21 -18.95 19.06 7.00
CA GLU A 21 -19.83 17.88 7.08
C GLU A 21 -21.30 18.20 6.76
N ASP A 22 -21.79 19.34 7.26
CA ASP A 22 -23.15 19.81 7.01
C ASP A 22 -23.44 20.05 5.53
N GLU A 23 -22.44 20.47 4.74
CA GLU A 23 -22.60 20.61 3.29
C GLU A 23 -22.74 19.26 2.59
N LEU A 24 -21.99 18.24 3.03
CA LEU A 24 -22.13 16.88 2.49
C LEU A 24 -23.52 16.34 2.81
N LEU A 25 -23.95 16.47 4.06
CA LEU A 25 -25.31 16.10 4.48
C LEU A 25 -26.37 16.82 3.64
N ALA A 26 -26.19 18.12 3.38
CA ALA A 26 -27.10 18.88 2.52
C ALA A 26 -27.11 18.36 1.07
N LYS A 27 -25.97 17.93 0.52
CA LYS A 27 -25.88 17.33 -0.81
C LYS A 27 -26.58 15.97 -0.86
N LEU A 28 -26.34 15.10 0.12
CA LEU A 28 -26.98 13.78 0.22
C LEU A 28 -28.51 13.89 0.33
N LYS A 29 -29.01 14.90 1.06
CA LYS A 29 -30.46 15.18 1.19
C LYS A 29 -31.15 15.57 -0.12
N LEU A 30 -30.41 15.93 -1.17
CA LEU A 30 -31.01 16.23 -2.49
C LEU A 30 -31.60 15.00 -3.17
N GLY A 31 -31.23 13.78 -2.74
CA GLY A 31 -31.78 12.53 -3.27
C GLY A 31 -31.43 12.26 -4.74
N LYS A 32 -30.38 12.91 -5.27
CA LYS A 32 -29.83 12.66 -6.60
C LYS A 32 -28.41 12.08 -6.51
N PRO A 33 -27.98 11.28 -7.50
CA PRO A 33 -26.58 10.87 -7.59
C PRO A 33 -25.66 12.11 -7.57
N LEU A 34 -24.60 12.03 -6.78
CA LEU A 34 -23.58 13.07 -6.69
C LEU A 34 -22.40 12.63 -7.56
N LYS A 35 -21.65 13.59 -8.10
CA LYS A 35 -20.41 13.34 -8.83
C LYS A 35 -19.23 13.29 -7.87
N ILE A 36 -18.67 12.10 -7.66
CA ILE A 36 -17.58 11.85 -6.71
C ILE A 36 -16.27 11.66 -7.48
N LYS A 37 -15.39 12.65 -7.43
CA LYS A 37 -14.09 12.65 -8.13
C LYS A 37 -12.98 12.12 -7.23
N ALA A 38 -12.09 11.30 -7.78
CA ALA A 38 -10.73 11.15 -7.25
C ALA A 38 -9.73 11.08 -8.41
N GLY A 39 -8.65 11.84 -8.31
CA GLY A 39 -7.59 11.91 -9.32
C GLY A 39 -6.39 11.03 -8.99
N PHE A 40 -5.83 10.38 -10.00
CA PHE A 40 -4.62 9.57 -9.89
C PHE A 40 -3.67 9.89 -11.05
N ASP A 41 -2.48 10.36 -10.72
CA ASP A 41 -1.40 10.57 -11.70
C ASP A 41 -0.65 9.26 -11.94
N PRO A 42 -0.69 8.68 -13.17
CA PRO A 42 -0.14 7.36 -13.46
C PRO A 42 1.38 7.42 -13.63
N THR A 43 2.08 7.63 -12.51
CA THR A 43 3.54 7.85 -12.49
C THR A 43 4.37 6.57 -12.46
N ALA A 44 3.71 5.43 -12.28
CA ALA A 44 4.26 4.08 -12.36
C ALA A 44 3.10 3.14 -12.74
N PRO A 45 3.36 1.96 -13.35
CA PRO A 45 2.30 1.11 -13.90
C PRO A 45 1.41 0.45 -12.85
N ASP A 46 1.94 0.04 -11.70
CA ASP A 46 1.12 -0.67 -10.69
C ASP A 46 0.64 0.19 -9.54
N LEU A 47 -0.58 -0.08 -9.09
CA LEU A 47 -1.12 0.39 -7.83
C LEU A 47 -0.64 -0.49 -6.67
N HIS A 48 -0.80 0.04 -5.47
CA HIS A 48 -0.49 -0.63 -4.20
C HIS A 48 -1.59 -0.32 -3.21
N LEU A 49 -1.66 -1.06 -2.09
CA LEU A 49 -2.75 -0.95 -1.12
C LEU A 49 -2.99 0.49 -0.63
N GLY A 50 -1.94 1.32 -0.51
CA GLY A 50 -2.10 2.74 -0.18
C GLY A 50 -3.03 3.52 -1.15
N HIS A 51 -2.99 3.24 -2.45
CA HIS A 51 -3.91 3.85 -3.42
C HIS A 51 -5.34 3.33 -3.26
N THR A 52 -5.48 2.07 -2.85
CA THR A 52 -6.79 1.42 -2.73
C THR A 52 -7.64 2.02 -1.61
N VAL A 53 -7.05 2.74 -0.65
CA VAL A 53 -7.80 3.46 0.40
C VAL A 53 -8.80 4.45 -0.22
N LEU A 54 -8.37 5.24 -1.20
CA LEU A 54 -9.25 6.18 -1.91
C LEU A 54 -10.24 5.45 -2.82
N ILE A 55 -9.79 4.39 -3.49
CA ILE A 55 -10.64 3.61 -4.41
C ILE A 55 -11.75 2.87 -3.63
N ASN A 56 -11.46 2.38 -2.43
CA ASN A 56 -12.44 1.78 -1.53
C ASN A 56 -13.50 2.81 -1.10
N LYS A 57 -13.10 4.05 -0.82
CA LYS A 57 -14.06 5.11 -0.51
C LYS A 57 -14.93 5.44 -1.71
N LEU A 58 -14.37 5.52 -2.92
CA LEU A 58 -15.17 5.61 -4.15
C LEU A 58 -16.18 4.45 -4.27
N ARG A 59 -15.74 3.21 -4.01
CA ARG A 59 -16.61 2.04 -4.05
C ARG A 59 -17.81 2.17 -3.11
N GLN A 60 -17.60 2.69 -1.90
CA GLN A 60 -18.69 2.97 -0.96
C GLN A 60 -19.69 3.98 -1.55
N PHE A 61 -19.22 5.06 -2.18
CA PHE A 61 -20.12 5.99 -2.89
C PHE A 61 -20.89 5.32 -4.05
N GLN A 62 -20.29 4.38 -4.79
CA GLN A 62 -21.01 3.60 -5.82
C GLN A 62 -22.12 2.72 -5.23
N GLN A 63 -21.86 2.11 -4.08
CA GLN A 63 -22.84 1.27 -3.38
C GLN A 63 -24.02 2.10 -2.87
N LEU A 64 -23.78 3.36 -2.53
CA LEU A 64 -24.80 4.36 -2.16
C LEU A 64 -25.50 5.00 -3.38
N GLY A 65 -25.17 4.57 -4.61
CA GLY A 65 -25.85 5.01 -5.83
C GLY A 65 -25.34 6.32 -6.43
N HIS A 66 -24.17 6.81 -6.00
CA HIS A 66 -23.55 8.00 -6.59
C HIS A 66 -22.72 7.66 -7.84
N GLU A 67 -22.48 8.66 -8.68
CA GLU A 67 -21.59 8.53 -9.82
C GLU A 67 -20.14 8.72 -9.35
N VAL A 68 -19.30 7.72 -9.59
CA VAL A 68 -17.87 7.83 -9.33
C VAL A 68 -17.13 8.19 -10.61
N ILE A 69 -16.27 9.19 -10.50
CA ILE A 69 -15.37 9.64 -11.56
C ILE A 69 -13.95 9.28 -11.14
N PHE A 70 -13.40 8.26 -11.80
CA PHE A 70 -11.99 7.91 -11.69
C PHE A 70 -11.21 8.75 -12.71
N LEU A 71 -10.55 9.80 -12.21
CA LEU A 71 -9.82 10.74 -13.06
C LEU A 71 -8.37 10.30 -13.20
N ILE A 72 -7.97 10.02 -14.43
CA ILE A 72 -6.60 9.77 -14.82
C ILE A 72 -5.94 11.12 -15.11
N GLY A 73 -4.92 11.43 -14.33
CA GLY A 73 -4.15 12.66 -14.42
C GLY A 73 -3.09 12.61 -15.50
N ASP A 74 -3.50 12.51 -16.77
CA ASP A 74 -2.57 12.35 -17.88
C ASP A 74 -1.84 13.66 -18.26
N PHE A 75 -2.49 14.80 -18.07
CA PHE A 75 -1.85 16.12 -18.17
C PHE A 75 -1.12 16.51 -16.88
N THR A 76 -1.72 16.26 -15.71
CA THR A 76 -1.10 16.56 -14.40
C THR A 76 0.17 15.74 -14.16
N GLY A 77 0.19 14.48 -14.60
CA GLY A 77 1.37 13.62 -14.54
C GLY A 77 2.58 14.16 -15.32
N MET A 78 2.36 14.96 -16.36
CA MET A 78 3.43 15.64 -17.11
C MET A 78 4.04 16.83 -16.34
N ILE A 79 3.26 17.48 -15.47
CA ILE A 79 3.73 18.54 -14.57
C ILE A 79 4.45 17.93 -13.37
N GLY A 80 3.83 16.92 -12.76
CA GLY A 80 4.31 16.20 -11.59
C GLY A 80 3.92 16.88 -10.26
N ASP A 81 3.15 16.16 -9.45
CA ASP A 81 2.69 16.67 -8.14
C ASP A 81 3.85 16.95 -7.17
N PRO A 82 4.02 18.20 -6.67
CA PRO A 82 5.02 18.54 -5.66
C PRO A 82 4.65 18.10 -4.23
N THR A 83 3.46 17.52 -4.01
CA THR A 83 2.92 17.19 -2.68
C THR A 83 3.84 16.29 -1.84
N GLY A 84 4.27 16.82 -0.69
CA GLY A 84 5.14 16.10 0.24
C GLY A 84 6.50 15.72 -0.34
N LYS A 85 6.98 16.42 -1.38
CA LYS A 85 8.27 16.16 -2.03
C LYS A 85 9.27 17.29 -1.79
N ASN A 86 10.51 16.88 -1.56
CA ASN A 86 11.66 17.78 -1.39
C ASN A 86 12.46 18.00 -2.69
N VAL A 87 12.11 17.31 -3.77
CA VAL A 87 12.76 17.40 -5.08
C VAL A 87 11.71 17.42 -6.19
N THR A 88 11.98 18.18 -7.26
CA THR A 88 11.13 18.23 -8.46
C THR A 88 11.01 16.84 -9.08
N ARG A 89 9.79 16.45 -9.48
CA ARG A 89 9.57 15.16 -10.15
C ARG A 89 10.20 15.17 -11.55
N LYS A 90 10.59 13.99 -12.03
CA LYS A 90 10.89 13.81 -13.45
C LYS A 90 9.57 13.85 -14.23
N ALA A 91 9.50 14.69 -15.25
CA ALA A 91 8.38 14.70 -16.18
C ALA A 91 8.34 13.37 -16.96
N LEU A 92 7.13 12.85 -17.15
CA LEU A 92 6.88 11.66 -17.96
C LEU A 92 6.47 12.06 -19.38
N THR A 93 6.74 11.18 -20.35
CA THR A 93 6.21 11.36 -21.71
C THR A 93 4.71 11.05 -21.73
N LYS A 94 4.00 11.56 -22.74
CA LYS A 94 2.56 11.29 -22.89
C LYS A 94 2.33 9.79 -23.13
N GLU A 95 3.22 9.15 -23.86
CA GLU A 95 3.20 7.72 -24.15
C GLU A 95 3.34 6.89 -22.87
N ASP A 96 4.30 7.23 -21.99
CA ASP A 96 4.49 6.53 -20.71
C ASP A 96 3.25 6.67 -19.81
N VAL A 97 2.68 7.88 -19.77
CA VAL A 97 1.49 8.19 -18.97
C VAL A 97 0.29 7.38 -19.46
N LEU A 98 0.07 7.30 -20.78
CA LEU A 98 -1.03 6.51 -21.35
C LEU A 98 -0.84 5.00 -21.13
N ALA A 99 0.38 4.50 -21.24
CA ALA A 99 0.67 3.10 -20.95
C ALA A 99 0.36 2.74 -19.48
N ASN A 100 0.76 3.60 -18.53
CA ASN A 100 0.44 3.43 -17.12
C ASN A 100 -1.06 3.65 -16.81
N ALA A 101 -1.75 4.46 -17.61
CA ALA A 101 -3.19 4.70 -17.45
C ALA A 101 -4.03 3.45 -17.75
N GLU A 102 -3.65 2.67 -18.77
CA GLU A 102 -4.34 1.42 -19.10
C GLU A 102 -4.19 0.39 -17.97
N THR A 103 -2.98 0.25 -17.41
CA THR A 103 -2.77 -0.66 -16.26
C THR A 103 -3.58 -0.22 -15.04
N TYR A 104 -3.70 1.10 -14.80
CA TYR A 104 -4.53 1.63 -13.70
C TYR A 104 -5.99 1.27 -13.89
N LYS A 105 -6.52 1.43 -15.11
CA LYS A 105 -7.91 1.13 -15.42
C LYS A 105 -8.23 -0.35 -15.15
N GLU A 106 -7.40 -1.28 -15.62
CA GLU A 106 -7.56 -2.71 -15.35
C GLU A 106 -7.54 -3.02 -13.85
N GLN A 107 -6.61 -2.40 -13.12
CA GLN A 107 -6.40 -2.62 -11.70
C GLN A 107 -7.52 -2.06 -10.82
N VAL A 108 -8.03 -0.87 -11.16
CA VAL A 108 -9.10 -0.18 -10.42
C VAL A 108 -10.42 -0.94 -10.50
N PHE A 109 -10.71 -1.59 -11.62
CA PHE A 109 -11.93 -2.39 -11.79
C PHE A 109 -11.93 -3.71 -11.02
N LYS A 110 -10.83 -4.08 -10.35
CA LYS A 110 -10.86 -5.10 -9.30
C LYS A 110 -11.60 -4.64 -8.04
N ILE A 111 -11.81 -3.33 -7.88
CA ILE A 111 -12.50 -2.72 -6.73
C ILE A 111 -13.79 -2.02 -7.18
N LEU A 112 -13.72 -1.20 -8.23
CA LEU A 112 -14.86 -0.44 -8.74
C LEU A 112 -15.69 -1.25 -9.72
N ASP A 113 -16.99 -0.98 -9.74
CA ASP A 113 -17.88 -1.51 -10.77
C ASP A 113 -17.75 -0.65 -12.06
N PRO A 114 -17.31 -1.22 -13.19
CA PRO A 114 -17.14 -0.48 -14.43
C PRO A 114 -18.43 0.18 -14.93
N ALA A 115 -19.60 -0.43 -14.68
CA ALA A 115 -20.89 0.11 -15.12
C ALA A 115 -21.33 1.35 -14.33
N LYS A 116 -20.70 1.59 -13.17
CA LYS A 116 -20.96 2.74 -12.29
C LYS A 116 -19.75 3.68 -12.17
N THR A 117 -18.77 3.55 -13.07
CA THR A 117 -17.53 4.34 -13.06
C THR A 117 -17.37 5.09 -14.35
N THR A 118 -17.27 6.41 -14.25
CA THR A 118 -16.81 7.27 -15.35
C THR A 118 -15.29 7.38 -15.28
N VAL A 119 -14.58 6.86 -16.28
CA VAL A 119 -13.12 7.09 -16.41
C VAL A 119 -12.91 8.37 -17.22
N ALA A 120 -12.22 9.34 -16.65
CA ALA A 120 -11.95 10.64 -17.28
C ALA A 120 -10.43 10.87 -17.41
N PHE A 121 -10.04 11.70 -18.38
CA PHE A 121 -8.65 12.08 -18.63
C PHE A 121 -8.56 13.60 -18.64
N ASN A 122 -7.72 14.21 -17.80
CA ASN A 122 -7.71 15.67 -17.69
C ASN A 122 -7.13 16.40 -18.90
N SER A 123 -6.34 15.73 -19.74
CA SER A 123 -5.95 16.26 -21.05
C SER A 123 -7.16 16.71 -21.91
N THR A 124 -8.33 16.05 -21.75
CA THR A 124 -9.56 16.32 -22.50
C THR A 124 -10.02 17.78 -22.43
N TRP A 125 -9.78 18.45 -21.31
CA TRP A 125 -10.06 19.88 -21.12
C TRP A 125 -8.80 20.73 -21.02
N MET A 126 -7.71 20.18 -20.45
CA MET A 126 -6.47 20.94 -20.27
C MET A 126 -5.79 21.28 -21.59
N GLU A 127 -5.77 20.37 -22.57
CA GLU A 127 -5.20 20.66 -23.89
C GLU A 127 -6.00 21.74 -24.64
N LYS A 128 -7.32 21.82 -24.39
CA LYS A 128 -8.22 22.79 -25.03
C LYS A 128 -8.10 24.22 -24.48
N LEU A 129 -7.57 24.39 -23.26
CA LEU A 129 -7.36 25.73 -22.69
C LEU A 129 -6.35 26.55 -23.52
N GLY A 130 -5.33 25.88 -24.07
CA GLY A 130 -4.21 26.53 -24.73
C GLY A 130 -3.47 27.53 -23.83
N ALA A 131 -2.55 28.30 -24.41
CA ALA A 131 -1.75 29.27 -23.66
C ALA A 131 -2.59 30.37 -23.00
N ALA A 132 -3.59 30.91 -23.72
CA ALA A 132 -4.46 31.97 -23.20
C ALA A 132 -5.32 31.50 -22.03
N GLY A 133 -5.90 30.29 -22.12
CA GLY A 133 -6.66 29.69 -21.02
C GLY A 133 -5.78 29.38 -19.82
N MET A 134 -4.54 28.91 -20.05
CA MET A 134 -3.58 28.68 -18.97
C MET A 134 -3.18 29.97 -18.24
N LEU A 135 -2.97 31.08 -18.96
CA LEU A 135 -2.71 32.39 -18.35
C LEU A 135 -3.91 32.89 -17.54
N LYS A 136 -5.13 32.71 -18.07
CA LYS A 136 -6.36 33.05 -17.33
C LYS A 136 -6.47 32.23 -16.05
N LEU A 137 -6.17 30.92 -16.10
CA LEU A 137 -6.15 30.05 -14.93
C LEU A 137 -5.09 30.48 -13.92
N ALA A 138 -3.86 30.77 -14.37
CA ALA A 138 -2.78 31.29 -13.53
C ALA A 138 -3.18 32.60 -12.81
N SER A 139 -3.95 33.46 -13.46
CA SER A 139 -4.41 34.73 -12.87
C SER A 139 -5.44 34.59 -11.74
N ARG A 140 -6.01 33.39 -11.53
CA ARG A 140 -7.00 33.13 -10.48
C ARG A 140 -6.40 33.09 -9.08
N GLN A 141 -5.08 32.96 -8.96
CA GLN A 141 -4.40 32.84 -7.67
C GLN A 141 -3.13 33.68 -7.63
N THR A 142 -2.69 34.00 -6.42
CA THR A 142 -1.47 34.77 -6.20
C THR A 142 -0.30 33.85 -5.88
N VAL A 143 0.92 34.32 -6.18
CA VAL A 143 2.14 33.66 -5.73
C VAL A 143 2.14 33.52 -4.21
N ALA A 144 1.71 34.55 -3.48
CA ALA A 144 1.61 34.51 -2.01
C ALA A 144 0.75 33.33 -1.52
N ARG A 145 -0.41 33.10 -2.15
CA ARG A 145 -1.28 31.97 -1.82
C ARG A 145 -0.64 30.62 -2.11
N MET A 146 0.11 30.50 -3.20
CA MET A 146 0.86 29.26 -3.48
C MET A 146 1.96 29.02 -2.45
N MET A 147 2.63 30.08 -1.97
CA MET A 147 3.70 29.99 -0.98
C MET A 147 3.22 29.65 0.45
N GLU A 148 1.91 29.72 0.72
CA GLU A 148 1.34 29.24 1.99
C GLU A 148 1.35 27.72 2.11
N ARG A 149 1.49 27.01 0.98
CA ARG A 149 1.61 25.55 0.97
C ARG A 149 2.92 25.12 1.64
N ASP A 150 2.82 24.18 2.58
CA ASP A 150 3.94 23.74 3.42
C ASP A 150 5.17 23.28 2.63
N ASP A 151 4.97 22.55 1.53
CA ASP A 151 6.06 22.02 0.70
C ASP A 151 6.89 23.15 0.08
N PHE A 152 6.22 24.14 -0.53
CA PHE A 152 6.86 25.29 -1.15
C PHE A 152 7.48 26.20 -0.09
N LYS A 153 6.80 26.41 1.03
CA LYS A 153 7.34 27.18 2.16
C LYS A 153 8.63 26.58 2.70
N LYS A 154 8.67 25.26 2.92
CA LYS A 154 9.87 24.54 3.39
C LYS A 154 11.00 24.60 2.37
N ARG A 155 10.73 24.35 1.09
CA ARG A 155 11.75 24.40 0.02
C ARG A 155 12.33 25.80 -0.12
N TYR A 156 11.50 26.82 -0.14
CA TYR A 156 11.93 28.22 -0.26
C TYR A 156 12.79 28.66 0.93
N ASN A 157 12.34 28.38 2.16
CA ASN A 157 13.12 28.66 3.37
C ASN A 157 14.44 27.87 3.43
N GLY A 158 14.45 26.67 2.85
CA GLY A 158 15.65 25.82 2.74
C GLY A 158 16.56 26.15 1.55
N GLY A 159 16.27 27.19 0.76
CA GLY A 159 17.04 27.56 -0.42
C GLY A 159 16.99 26.53 -1.57
N GLN A 160 16.03 25.61 -1.53
CA GLN A 160 15.83 24.62 -2.59
C GLN A 160 15.04 25.26 -3.73
N ALA A 161 15.50 25.05 -4.96
CA ALA A 161 14.84 25.58 -6.15
C ALA A 161 13.39 25.07 -6.25
N ILE A 162 12.48 25.95 -6.66
CA ILE A 162 11.08 25.63 -6.99
C ILE A 162 10.85 26.09 -8.42
N ALA A 163 10.53 25.17 -9.32
CA ALA A 163 10.31 25.53 -10.71
C ALA A 163 8.93 26.17 -10.90
N ILE A 164 8.81 27.16 -11.80
CA ILE A 164 7.57 27.93 -12.01
C ILE A 164 6.39 27.02 -12.38
N HIS A 165 6.63 25.98 -13.19
CA HIS A 165 5.58 25.05 -13.61
C HIS A 165 4.98 24.27 -12.43
N GLU A 166 5.69 24.09 -11.31
CA GLU A 166 5.17 23.40 -10.13
C GLU A 166 3.99 24.17 -9.50
N PHE A 167 3.96 25.50 -9.64
CA PHE A 167 2.83 26.33 -9.20
C PHE A 167 1.56 26.15 -10.04
N MET A 168 1.70 25.57 -11.24
CA MET A 168 0.55 25.28 -12.09
C MET A 168 -0.19 24.03 -11.63
N TYR A 169 0.49 23.08 -10.97
CA TYR A 169 -0.11 21.80 -10.60
C TYR A 169 -1.41 21.95 -9.77
N PRO A 170 -1.46 22.74 -8.67
CA PRO A 170 -2.69 22.90 -7.89
C PRO A 170 -3.84 23.52 -8.70
N LEU A 171 -3.51 24.42 -9.63
CA LEU A 171 -4.50 25.08 -10.49
C LEU A 171 -5.10 24.11 -11.49
N VAL A 172 -4.26 23.29 -12.12
CA VAL A 172 -4.69 22.26 -13.08
C VAL A 172 -5.56 21.23 -12.39
N GLN A 173 -5.11 20.65 -11.28
CA GLN A 173 -5.91 19.68 -10.52
C GLN A 173 -7.23 20.29 -10.03
N GLY A 174 -7.21 21.54 -9.58
CA GLY A 174 -8.42 22.24 -9.16
C GLY A 174 -9.38 22.51 -10.33
N TRP A 175 -8.86 22.81 -11.52
CA TRP A 175 -9.65 23.00 -12.72
C TRP A 175 -10.36 21.72 -13.17
N ASP A 176 -9.79 20.55 -12.89
CA ASP A 176 -10.46 19.27 -13.14
C ASP A 176 -11.83 19.21 -12.44
N SER A 177 -11.98 19.80 -11.25
CA SER A 177 -13.25 19.84 -10.53
C SER A 177 -14.26 20.80 -11.15
N VAL A 178 -13.78 21.90 -11.75
CA VAL A 178 -14.62 22.81 -12.55
C VAL A 178 -15.14 22.09 -13.79
N ALA A 179 -14.25 21.40 -14.51
CA ALA A 179 -14.58 20.70 -15.74
C ALA A 179 -15.56 19.54 -15.52
N LEU A 180 -15.43 18.83 -14.39
CA LEU A 180 -16.29 17.70 -14.03
C LEU A 180 -17.56 18.11 -13.27
N GLU A 181 -17.64 19.35 -12.79
CA GLU A 181 -18.68 19.83 -11.86
C GLU A 181 -18.78 18.92 -10.62
N ALA A 182 -17.63 18.58 -10.03
CA ALA A 182 -17.56 17.61 -8.94
C ALA A 182 -18.34 18.08 -7.70
N ASP A 183 -19.19 17.22 -7.16
CA ASP A 183 -19.90 17.47 -5.90
C ASP A 183 -19.01 17.17 -4.70
N VAL A 184 -18.17 16.14 -4.80
CA VAL A 184 -17.22 15.72 -3.77
C VAL A 184 -15.91 15.36 -4.45
N GLU A 185 -14.78 15.79 -3.90
CA GLU A 185 -13.46 15.31 -4.30
C GLU A 185 -12.81 14.58 -3.13
N LEU A 186 -12.36 13.35 -3.40
CA LEU A 186 -11.60 12.54 -2.46
C LEU A 186 -10.10 12.75 -2.69
N GLY A 187 -9.32 12.78 -1.61
CA GLY A 187 -7.87 12.77 -1.68
C GLY A 187 -7.22 12.30 -0.38
N GLY A 188 -5.91 12.06 -0.42
CA GLY A 188 -5.14 11.82 0.81
C GLY A 188 -5.05 13.11 1.65
N THR A 189 -4.71 12.98 2.93
CA THR A 189 -4.46 14.15 3.80
C THR A 189 -3.34 15.05 3.27
N ASP A 190 -2.43 14.52 2.46
CA ASP A 190 -1.40 15.28 1.79
C ASP A 190 -1.94 16.19 0.67
N GLN A 191 -3.15 15.93 0.15
CA GLN A 191 -3.75 16.68 -0.95
C GLN A 191 -4.60 17.89 -0.52
N LYS A 192 -4.67 18.21 0.78
CA LYS A 192 -5.57 19.26 1.33
C LYS A 192 -5.53 20.58 0.55
N PHE A 193 -4.33 21.06 0.22
CA PHE A 193 -4.16 22.32 -0.53
C PHE A 193 -4.78 22.25 -1.94
N ASN A 194 -4.54 21.16 -2.68
CA ASN A 194 -5.05 20.98 -4.04
C ASN A 194 -6.58 20.80 -4.04
N LEU A 195 -7.12 20.05 -3.08
CA LEU A 195 -8.57 19.85 -2.92
C LEU A 195 -9.30 21.16 -2.61
N LEU A 196 -8.70 22.02 -1.78
CA LEU A 196 -9.21 23.37 -1.51
C LEU A 196 -9.11 24.28 -2.73
N MET A 197 -8.08 24.11 -3.56
CA MET A 197 -7.96 24.86 -4.82
C MET A 197 -9.13 24.57 -5.77
N GLY A 198 -9.51 23.30 -5.91
CA GLY A 198 -10.70 22.92 -6.69
C GLY A 198 -11.98 23.59 -6.19
N ARG A 199 -12.17 23.60 -4.87
CA ARG A 199 -13.31 24.26 -4.21
C ARG A 199 -13.36 25.77 -4.51
N GLU A 200 -12.23 26.46 -4.40
CA GLU A 200 -12.14 27.90 -4.68
C GLU A 200 -12.34 28.23 -6.17
N LEU A 201 -11.79 27.42 -7.07
CA LEU A 201 -11.98 27.61 -8.51
C LEU A 201 -13.43 27.39 -8.94
N GLN A 202 -14.10 26.35 -8.44
CA GLN A 202 -15.54 26.15 -8.68
C GLN A 202 -16.36 27.34 -8.23
N LYS A 203 -16.09 27.89 -7.04
CA LYS A 203 -16.73 29.11 -6.55
C LYS A 203 -16.52 30.29 -7.49
N ALA A 204 -15.30 30.48 -7.98
CA ALA A 204 -14.93 31.56 -8.91
C ALA A 204 -15.55 31.40 -10.31
N GLU A 205 -16.02 30.21 -10.66
CA GLU A 205 -16.78 29.90 -11.88
C GLU A 205 -18.29 29.83 -11.63
N GLY A 206 -18.77 30.21 -10.44
CA GLY A 206 -20.20 30.21 -10.08
C GLY A 206 -20.80 28.82 -9.86
N GLN A 207 -19.98 27.77 -9.78
CA GLN A 207 -20.43 26.42 -9.45
C GLN A 207 -20.60 26.26 -7.93
N ARG A 208 -21.45 25.31 -7.53
CA ARG A 208 -21.52 24.89 -6.12
C ARG A 208 -20.18 24.25 -5.75
N PRO A 209 -19.47 24.73 -4.72
CA PRO A 209 -18.16 24.19 -4.41
C PRO A 209 -18.23 22.72 -3.93
N GLN A 210 -17.25 21.92 -4.34
CA GLN A 210 -17.11 20.52 -3.94
C GLN A 210 -16.92 20.40 -2.44
N THR A 211 -17.38 19.28 -1.88
CA THR A 211 -17.00 18.90 -0.52
C THR A 211 -15.68 18.16 -0.59
N VAL A 212 -14.74 18.53 0.29
CA VAL A 212 -13.44 17.88 0.39
C VAL A 212 -13.55 16.77 1.42
N LEU A 213 -13.28 15.53 1.00
CA LEU A 213 -13.18 14.38 1.90
C LEU A 213 -11.77 13.82 1.82
N MET A 214 -11.07 13.84 2.95
CA MET A 214 -9.70 13.35 3.05
C MET A 214 -9.65 12.01 3.74
N MET A 215 -8.93 11.08 3.12
CA MET A 215 -8.60 9.78 3.69
C MET A 215 -7.19 9.83 4.30
N PRO A 216 -6.95 9.12 5.40
CA PRO A 216 -5.61 9.00 5.95
C PRO A 216 -4.69 8.27 4.97
N LEU A 217 -3.39 8.49 5.13
CA LEU A 217 -2.36 7.79 4.37
C LEU A 217 -2.08 6.45 5.05
N LEU A 218 -2.22 5.35 4.31
CA LEU A 218 -1.88 4.02 4.82
C LEU A 218 -0.38 3.91 5.07
N GLU A 219 -0.01 3.45 6.25
CA GLU A 219 1.37 3.16 6.62
C GLU A 219 1.88 1.92 5.87
N GLY A 220 3.14 1.97 5.43
CA GLY A 220 3.79 0.85 4.77
C GLY A 220 4.18 -0.28 5.74
N LEU A 221 4.97 -1.23 5.25
CA LEU A 221 5.43 -2.38 6.03
C LEU A 221 6.24 -2.01 7.28
N ASP A 222 6.85 -0.83 7.31
CA ASP A 222 7.59 -0.30 8.46
C ASP A 222 6.67 0.29 9.56
N GLY A 223 5.39 0.52 9.25
CA GLY A 223 4.38 1.02 10.19
C GLY A 223 4.49 2.49 10.58
N VAL A 224 5.41 3.25 9.98
CA VAL A 224 5.63 4.67 10.31
C VAL A 224 5.42 5.54 9.07
N GLN A 225 6.12 5.23 8.00
CA GLN A 225 6.06 5.98 6.76
C GLN A 225 4.87 5.56 5.92
N LYS A 226 4.31 6.50 5.16
CA LYS A 226 3.27 6.18 4.18
C LYS A 226 3.76 5.13 3.20
N MET A 227 2.86 4.26 2.77
CA MET A 227 3.13 3.24 1.78
C MET A 227 3.60 3.87 0.47
N SER A 228 4.79 3.49 0.00
CA SER A 228 5.40 4.05 -1.20
C SER A 228 6.33 3.05 -1.88
N LYS A 229 6.26 2.98 -3.21
CA LYS A 229 7.24 2.23 -4.01
C LYS A 229 8.67 2.69 -3.78
N SER A 230 8.89 4.00 -3.64
CA SER A 230 10.23 4.57 -3.47
C SER A 230 10.89 4.21 -2.14
N LEU A 231 10.10 3.84 -1.13
CA LEU A 231 10.58 3.41 0.19
C LEU A 231 10.68 1.89 0.30
N ASN A 232 10.29 1.16 -0.76
CA ASN A 232 10.22 -0.30 -0.77
C ASN A 232 9.42 -0.90 0.42
N ASN A 233 8.41 -0.17 0.89
CA ASN A 233 7.57 -0.54 2.04
C ASN A 233 6.12 -0.83 1.63
N TYR A 234 5.90 -1.25 0.38
CA TYR A 234 4.57 -1.38 -0.23
C TYR A 234 4.15 -2.82 -0.51
N ILE A 235 2.83 -2.99 -0.59
CA ILE A 235 2.18 -4.21 -1.06
C ILE A 235 1.46 -3.86 -2.36
N GLY A 236 1.99 -4.37 -3.48
CA GLY A 236 1.39 -4.19 -4.81
C GLY A 236 0.10 -4.98 -4.92
N ILE A 237 -0.89 -4.45 -5.63
CA ILE A 237 -2.14 -5.21 -5.85
C ILE A 237 -1.98 -6.31 -6.91
N THR A 238 -0.85 -6.33 -7.60
CA THR A 238 -0.43 -7.32 -8.60
C THR A 238 0.70 -8.22 -8.09
N ASP A 239 1.12 -8.06 -6.82
CA ASP A 239 2.10 -8.95 -6.18
C ASP A 239 1.62 -10.40 -6.26
N ALA A 240 2.54 -11.37 -6.33
CA ALA A 240 2.15 -12.78 -6.26
C ALA A 240 1.40 -13.06 -4.94
N PRO A 241 0.38 -13.94 -4.91
CA PRO A 241 -0.39 -14.23 -3.70
C PRO A 241 0.46 -14.55 -2.47
N ASN A 242 1.53 -15.33 -2.65
CA ASN A 242 2.47 -15.69 -1.57
C ASN A 242 3.25 -14.48 -1.04
N ASP A 243 3.64 -13.55 -1.91
CA ASP A 243 4.34 -12.33 -1.52
C ASP A 243 3.41 -11.37 -0.79
N MET A 244 2.18 -11.19 -1.30
CA MET A 244 1.14 -10.41 -0.64
C MET A 244 0.83 -10.97 0.75
N PHE A 245 0.67 -12.30 0.86
CA PHE A 245 0.46 -12.99 2.12
C PHE A 245 1.62 -12.74 3.09
N GLY A 246 2.86 -12.95 2.66
CA GLY A 246 4.05 -12.75 3.47
C GLY A 246 4.20 -11.31 3.97
N LYS A 247 3.96 -10.33 3.10
CA LYS A 247 4.00 -8.90 3.42
C LYS A 247 2.92 -8.51 4.44
N ILE A 248 1.68 -8.99 4.26
CA ILE A 248 0.59 -8.74 5.24
C ILE A 248 0.91 -9.40 6.57
N MET A 249 1.45 -10.62 6.58
CA MET A 249 1.86 -11.27 7.83
C MET A 249 3.03 -10.59 8.54
N SER A 250 3.84 -9.80 7.83
CA SER A 250 4.98 -9.08 8.42
C SER A 250 4.62 -7.79 9.16
N ILE A 251 3.41 -7.25 8.96
CA ILE A 251 2.99 -6.05 9.69
C ILE A 251 2.74 -6.38 11.17
N SER A 252 2.91 -5.38 12.03
CA SER A 252 2.63 -5.52 13.46
C SER A 252 1.15 -5.76 13.74
N ASP A 253 0.85 -6.39 14.88
CA ASP A 253 -0.54 -6.66 15.28
C ASP A 253 -1.33 -5.37 15.52
N ASP A 254 -0.65 -4.30 15.95
CA ASP A 254 -1.26 -2.98 16.10
C ASP A 254 -1.58 -2.35 14.73
N LEU A 255 -0.66 -2.45 13.76
CA LEU A 255 -0.86 -1.88 12.42
C LEU A 255 -1.94 -2.60 11.63
N MET A 256 -2.14 -3.90 11.89
CA MET A 256 -3.22 -4.69 11.27
C MET A 256 -4.59 -3.98 11.38
N TRP A 257 -4.88 -3.31 12.50
CA TRP A 257 -6.16 -2.62 12.66
C TRP A 257 -6.34 -1.45 11.70
N ARG A 258 -5.27 -0.73 11.38
CA ARG A 258 -5.27 0.32 10.35
C ARG A 258 -5.58 -0.27 8.98
N TYR A 259 -5.02 -1.44 8.68
CA TYR A 259 -5.29 -2.13 7.42
C TYR A 259 -6.73 -2.63 7.36
N TYR A 260 -7.29 -3.18 8.44
CA TYR A 260 -8.71 -3.53 8.51
C TYR A 260 -9.60 -2.30 8.30
N GLU A 261 -9.34 -1.21 9.00
CA GLU A 261 -10.14 0.01 8.93
C GLU A 261 -10.18 0.60 7.51
N LEU A 262 -9.05 0.63 6.81
CA LEU A 262 -8.90 1.33 5.53
C LEU A 262 -9.05 0.42 4.31
N LEU A 263 -8.84 -0.89 4.46
CA LEU A 263 -8.81 -1.83 3.34
C LEU A 263 -9.90 -2.89 3.38
N SER A 264 -10.36 -3.31 4.57
CA SER A 264 -11.35 -4.39 4.67
C SER A 264 -12.77 -3.92 4.34
N PHE A 265 -13.52 -4.78 3.68
CA PHE A 265 -14.97 -4.59 3.44
C PHE A 265 -15.82 -5.27 4.49
N LYS A 266 -15.22 -5.83 5.54
CA LYS A 266 -15.98 -6.41 6.65
C LYS A 266 -16.77 -5.32 7.40
N PRO A 267 -17.99 -5.64 7.85
CA PRO A 267 -18.73 -4.77 8.76
C PRO A 267 -17.93 -4.45 10.01
N ILE A 268 -18.12 -3.25 10.55
CA ILE A 268 -17.37 -2.80 11.74
C ILE A 268 -17.59 -3.72 12.95
N ASP A 269 -18.79 -4.29 13.09
CA ASP A 269 -19.12 -5.22 14.17
C ASP A 269 -18.28 -6.50 14.11
N VAL A 270 -17.95 -6.98 12.90
CA VAL A 270 -17.06 -8.13 12.71
C VAL A 270 -15.64 -7.80 13.17
N ILE A 271 -15.15 -6.60 12.81
CA ILE A 271 -13.80 -6.14 13.20
C ILE A 271 -13.72 -5.93 14.72
N ASN A 272 -14.77 -5.39 15.33
CA ASN A 272 -14.86 -5.24 16.78
C ASN A 272 -14.87 -6.61 17.49
N GLY A 273 -15.61 -7.59 16.95
CA GLY A 273 -15.58 -8.96 17.44
C GLY A 273 -14.17 -9.59 17.39
N TYR A 274 -13.37 -9.31 16.35
CA TYR A 274 -11.97 -9.75 16.32
C TYR A 274 -11.14 -9.15 17.46
N LYS A 275 -11.32 -7.86 17.79
CA LYS A 275 -10.62 -7.20 18.91
C LYS A 275 -11.00 -7.81 20.25
N GLU A 276 -12.28 -8.08 20.46
CA GLU A 276 -12.80 -8.72 21.68
C GLU A 276 -12.24 -10.14 21.84
N ASN A 277 -12.22 -10.93 20.75
CA ASN A 277 -11.68 -12.29 20.77
C ASN A 277 -10.17 -12.32 21.09
N ILE A 278 -9.40 -11.36 20.57
CA ILE A 278 -7.97 -11.22 20.90
C ILE A 278 -7.79 -10.83 22.37
N ALA A 279 -8.60 -9.89 22.88
CA ALA A 279 -8.60 -9.55 24.31
C ALA A 279 -8.97 -10.73 25.21
N ALA A 280 -9.79 -11.66 24.70
CA ALA A 280 -10.15 -12.92 25.36
C ALA A 280 -9.11 -14.06 25.18
N GLY A 281 -8.00 -13.81 24.47
CA GLY A 281 -6.86 -14.75 24.36
C GLY A 281 -6.69 -15.41 22.98
N SER A 282 -7.48 -15.02 21.97
CA SER A 282 -7.28 -15.49 20.59
C SER A 282 -5.98 -14.94 20.00
N ASN A 283 -5.35 -15.69 19.08
CA ASN A 283 -4.06 -15.28 18.51
C ASN A 283 -4.26 -14.20 17.41
N PRO A 284 -3.63 -13.02 17.50
CA PRO A 284 -3.69 -11.99 16.45
C PRO A 284 -3.26 -12.48 15.08
N ARG A 285 -2.41 -13.51 15.02
CA ARG A 285 -1.99 -14.17 13.78
C ARG A 285 -3.19 -14.62 12.94
N ASP A 286 -4.21 -15.20 13.56
CA ASP A 286 -5.34 -15.77 12.83
C ASP A 286 -6.17 -14.66 12.18
N VAL A 287 -6.30 -13.53 12.87
CA VAL A 287 -6.95 -12.32 12.35
C VAL A 287 -6.12 -11.68 11.22
N LYS A 288 -4.77 -11.73 11.26
CA LYS A 288 -3.93 -11.32 10.12
C LYS A 288 -4.07 -12.25 8.92
N ILE A 289 -4.20 -13.56 9.15
CA ILE A 289 -4.43 -14.53 8.09
C ILE A 289 -5.75 -14.23 7.37
N ASP A 290 -6.81 -13.93 8.13
CA ASP A 290 -8.11 -13.54 7.56
C ASP A 290 -8.01 -12.29 6.68
N LEU A 291 -7.25 -11.28 7.12
CA LEU A 291 -6.99 -10.07 6.34
C LEU A 291 -6.22 -10.39 5.06
N ALA A 292 -5.18 -11.22 5.15
CA ALA A 292 -4.39 -11.63 4.00
C ALA A 292 -5.24 -12.35 2.96
N LYS A 293 -6.10 -13.28 3.40
CA LYS A 293 -7.03 -13.99 2.51
C LYS A 293 -8.01 -13.03 1.84
N GLU A 294 -8.62 -12.11 2.61
CA GLU A 294 -9.57 -11.13 2.06
C GLU A 294 -8.95 -10.28 0.96
N LEU A 295 -7.72 -9.77 1.19
CA LEU A 295 -7.04 -8.93 0.22
C LEU A 295 -6.58 -9.71 -1.01
N ILE A 296 -6.06 -10.93 -0.84
CA ILE A 296 -5.67 -11.78 -1.97
C ILE A 296 -6.89 -12.20 -2.79
N GLU A 297 -7.99 -12.59 -2.15
CA GLU A 297 -9.22 -12.96 -2.85
C GLU A 297 -9.75 -11.82 -3.72
N ARG A 298 -9.64 -10.57 -3.23
CA ARG A 298 -10.05 -9.39 -3.99
C ARG A 298 -9.21 -9.15 -5.24
N PHE A 299 -7.89 -9.31 -5.15
CA PHE A 299 -6.99 -8.95 -6.25
C PHE A 299 -6.58 -10.12 -7.15
N HIS A 300 -6.83 -11.34 -6.69
CA HIS A 300 -6.60 -12.58 -7.41
C HIS A 300 -7.92 -13.36 -7.42
N ASP A 301 -8.02 -14.39 -6.59
CA ASP A 301 -9.22 -15.19 -6.39
C ASP A 301 -9.14 -15.96 -5.07
N LYS A 302 -10.25 -16.60 -4.70
CA LYS A 302 -10.37 -17.37 -3.47
C LYS A 302 -9.43 -18.57 -3.41
N ALA A 303 -9.15 -19.22 -4.56
CA ALA A 303 -8.27 -20.38 -4.60
C ALA A 303 -6.81 -19.97 -4.35
N ALA A 304 -6.36 -18.84 -4.91
CA ALA A 304 -5.06 -18.24 -4.68
C ALA A 304 -4.87 -17.83 -3.21
N ALA A 305 -5.91 -17.27 -2.57
CA ALA A 305 -5.88 -16.92 -1.15
C ALA A 305 -5.68 -18.14 -0.25
N GLU A 306 -6.39 -19.24 -0.51
CA GLU A 306 -6.24 -20.47 0.27
C GLU A 306 -4.90 -21.15 -0.02
N ALA A 307 -4.46 -21.19 -1.29
CA ALA A 307 -3.15 -21.74 -1.64
C ALA A 307 -2.00 -21.00 -0.96
N ALA A 308 -2.04 -19.66 -0.91
CA ALA A 308 -1.03 -18.86 -0.22
C ALA A 308 -1.02 -19.09 1.29
N HIS A 309 -2.18 -19.28 1.89
CA HIS A 309 -2.30 -19.66 3.29
C HIS A 309 -1.69 -21.05 3.57
N GLN A 310 -1.99 -22.05 2.74
CA GLN A 310 -1.42 -23.39 2.89
C GLN A 310 0.11 -23.39 2.69
N GLU A 311 0.61 -22.63 1.72
CA GLU A 311 2.05 -22.46 1.50
C GLU A 311 2.73 -21.79 2.71
N PHE A 312 2.11 -20.76 3.29
CA PHE A 312 2.59 -20.14 4.52
C PHE A 312 2.63 -21.14 5.69
N ILE A 313 1.59 -21.95 5.87
CA ILE A 313 1.56 -23.03 6.86
C ILE A 313 2.70 -24.01 6.59
N ASN A 314 2.86 -24.47 5.35
CA ASN A 314 3.89 -25.42 4.96
C ASN A 314 5.30 -24.89 5.25
N ARG A 315 5.58 -23.62 4.93
CA ARG A 315 6.87 -22.98 5.23
C ARG A 315 7.13 -22.86 6.74
N PHE A 316 6.09 -22.58 7.53
CA PHE A 316 6.19 -22.52 8.98
C PHE A 316 6.30 -23.91 9.64
N GLN A 317 5.58 -24.92 9.14
CA GLN A 317 5.56 -26.29 9.67
C GLN A 317 6.80 -27.09 9.26
N LYS A 318 7.28 -26.93 8.02
CA LYS A 318 8.53 -27.54 7.53
C LYS A 318 9.79 -26.85 8.05
N GLY A 319 9.64 -25.82 8.90
CA GLY A 319 10.75 -25.22 9.61
C GLY A 319 11.82 -24.64 8.69
N ALA A 320 11.45 -23.67 7.84
CA ALA A 320 12.38 -22.69 7.29
C ALA A 320 13.64 -23.25 6.60
N VAL A 321 13.58 -24.40 5.93
CA VAL A 321 14.65 -24.83 5.02
C VAL A 321 14.58 -23.93 3.78
N PRO A 322 15.57 -23.07 3.49
CA PRO A 322 15.58 -22.24 2.28
C PRO A 322 15.61 -23.13 1.02
N ASP A 323 15.05 -22.68 -0.10
CA ASP A 323 15.14 -23.40 -1.38
C ASP A 323 16.57 -23.37 -1.97
N ASP A 324 17.38 -22.39 -1.57
CA ASP A 324 18.78 -22.21 -1.96
C ASP A 324 19.68 -22.41 -0.73
N ILE A 325 20.17 -23.64 -0.52
CA ILE A 325 21.08 -24.00 0.56
C ILE A 325 22.46 -24.26 -0.01
N SER A 326 23.48 -23.65 0.59
CA SER A 326 24.87 -23.94 0.27
C SER A 326 25.19 -25.42 0.50
N GLU A 327 25.62 -26.09 -0.56
CA GLU A 327 26.15 -27.45 -0.51
C GLU A 327 27.64 -27.40 -0.13
N ILE A 328 28.01 -28.12 0.92
CA ILE A 328 29.38 -28.10 1.48
C ILE A 328 29.87 -29.54 1.64
N ASP A 329 31.08 -29.79 1.16
CA ASP A 329 31.79 -31.04 1.43
C ASP A 329 32.69 -30.88 2.66
N VAL A 330 32.60 -31.82 3.60
CA VAL A 330 33.40 -31.85 4.83
C VAL A 330 34.17 -33.17 4.90
N MET A 331 35.48 -33.12 5.13
CA MET A 331 36.36 -34.28 5.06
C MET A 331 36.46 -34.98 6.42
N ALA A 332 36.10 -36.26 6.49
CA ALA A 332 36.26 -37.07 7.70
C ALA A 332 37.67 -37.69 7.75
N GLN A 333 38.42 -37.44 8.83
CA GLN A 333 39.79 -37.96 8.97
C GLN A 333 39.84 -39.46 9.30
N ASN A 334 38.83 -40.00 9.99
CA ASN A 334 38.78 -41.39 10.48
C ASN A 334 37.48 -42.11 10.10
N GLY A 335 36.87 -41.76 8.95
CA GLY A 335 35.59 -42.33 8.52
C GLY A 335 34.36 -41.77 9.26
N GLU A 336 34.55 -40.94 10.29
CA GLU A 336 33.49 -40.19 10.97
C GLU A 336 33.99 -38.80 11.41
N ILE A 337 33.06 -37.88 11.65
CA ILE A 337 33.33 -36.54 12.18
C ILE A 337 32.37 -36.20 13.33
N ALA A 338 32.87 -35.58 14.39
CA ALA A 338 32.02 -35.10 15.48
C ALA A 338 31.12 -33.95 15.01
N ILE A 339 29.85 -33.92 15.43
CA ILE A 339 28.87 -32.90 15.04
C ILE A 339 29.37 -31.47 15.29
N THR A 340 30.13 -31.25 16.37
CA THR A 340 30.68 -29.93 16.70
C THR A 340 31.75 -29.47 15.71
N ASN A 341 32.53 -30.40 15.16
CA ASN A 341 33.55 -30.13 14.15
C ASN A 341 32.90 -29.92 12.79
N LEU A 342 31.92 -30.76 12.44
CA LEU A 342 31.14 -30.62 11.21
C LEU A 342 30.47 -29.24 11.13
N LEU A 343 29.77 -28.80 12.19
CA LEU A 343 29.12 -27.49 12.19
C LEU A 343 30.10 -26.32 12.02
N LYS A 344 31.34 -26.46 12.52
CA LYS A 344 32.38 -25.45 12.36
C LYS A 344 32.95 -25.46 10.94
N GLU A 345 33.28 -26.63 10.41
CA GLU A 345 33.85 -26.80 9.07
C GLU A 345 32.86 -26.42 7.97
N ALA A 346 31.56 -26.64 8.21
CA ALA A 346 30.47 -26.15 7.36
C ALA A 346 30.19 -24.64 7.49
N GLY A 347 30.97 -23.90 8.29
CA GLY A 347 30.82 -22.45 8.48
C GLY A 347 29.55 -22.01 9.23
N LEU A 348 28.81 -22.94 9.82
CA LEU A 348 27.57 -22.64 10.56
C LEU A 348 27.85 -21.98 11.92
N VAL A 349 29.03 -22.25 12.51
CA VAL A 349 29.51 -21.63 13.75
C VAL A 349 30.99 -21.28 13.65
N ALA A 350 31.45 -20.31 14.44
CA ALA A 350 32.84 -19.84 14.40
C ALA A 350 33.81 -20.79 15.14
N SER A 351 33.31 -21.60 16.07
CA SER A 351 34.14 -22.53 16.86
C SER A 351 33.37 -23.76 17.36
N THR A 352 34.11 -24.79 17.76
CA THR A 352 33.55 -26.02 18.36
C THR A 352 32.88 -25.74 19.71
N SER A 353 33.40 -24.80 20.49
CA SER A 353 32.78 -24.31 21.73
C SER A 353 31.43 -23.62 21.48
N GLU A 354 31.32 -22.86 20.39
CA GLU A 354 30.04 -22.28 19.97
C GLU A 354 29.07 -23.38 19.51
N ALA A 355 29.54 -24.39 18.77
CA ALA A 355 28.74 -25.55 18.38
C ALA A 355 28.11 -26.25 19.59
N MET A 356 28.92 -26.55 20.61
CA MET A 356 28.45 -27.17 21.86
C MET A 356 27.40 -26.32 22.57
N ARG A 357 27.59 -25.00 22.62
CA ARG A 357 26.62 -24.07 23.22
C ARG A 357 25.29 -24.08 22.46
N MET A 358 25.34 -24.05 21.13
CA MET A 358 24.14 -24.05 20.28
C MET A 358 23.36 -25.37 20.39
N ILE A 359 24.05 -26.50 20.44
CA ILE A 359 23.44 -27.82 20.69
C ILE A 359 22.77 -27.84 22.07
N LYS A 360 23.47 -27.42 23.13
CA LYS A 360 22.92 -27.38 24.50
C LYS A 360 21.70 -26.47 24.64
N GLN A 361 21.62 -25.40 23.84
CA GLN A 361 20.48 -24.48 23.79
C GLN A 361 19.32 -24.99 22.90
N GLY A 362 19.46 -26.18 22.29
CA GLY A 362 18.47 -26.75 21.38
C GLY A 362 18.34 -25.95 20.07
N ALA A 363 19.38 -25.21 19.69
CA ALA A 363 19.42 -24.34 18.52
C ALA A 363 20.09 -25.00 17.30
N ALA A 364 20.66 -26.20 17.44
CA ALA A 364 21.21 -26.99 16.34
C ALA A 364 20.23 -28.10 15.92
N LYS A 365 20.04 -28.30 14.61
CA LYS A 365 19.15 -29.32 14.05
C LYS A 365 19.79 -30.05 12.86
N ILE A 366 19.40 -31.31 12.66
CA ILE A 366 19.71 -32.14 11.50
C ILE A 366 18.37 -32.57 10.90
N GLU A 367 18.14 -32.31 9.61
CA GLU A 367 16.86 -32.62 8.93
C GLU A 367 15.62 -32.08 9.68
N GLY A 368 15.77 -30.92 10.32
CA GLY A 368 14.70 -30.28 11.10
C GLY A 368 14.55 -30.79 12.55
N GLU A 369 15.18 -31.92 12.91
CA GLU A 369 15.16 -32.50 14.26
C GLU A 369 16.27 -31.93 15.13
N LYS A 370 15.97 -31.67 16.42
CA LYS A 370 16.94 -31.07 17.35
C LYS A 370 18.07 -32.06 17.68
N VAL A 371 19.31 -31.59 17.58
CA VAL A 371 20.47 -32.34 18.06
C VAL A 371 20.50 -32.25 19.59
N VAL A 372 20.45 -33.40 20.26
CA VAL A 372 20.48 -33.50 21.73
C VAL A 372 21.85 -33.94 22.26
N ASP A 373 22.60 -34.71 21.47
CA ASP A 373 23.92 -35.21 21.84
C ASP A 373 25.03 -34.38 21.17
N ASN A 374 25.85 -33.72 21.98
CA ASN A 374 27.00 -32.95 21.49
C ASN A 374 28.23 -33.82 21.17
N LYS A 375 28.18 -35.12 21.46
CA LYS A 375 29.18 -36.12 21.08
C LYS A 375 28.75 -36.97 19.89
N LEU A 376 27.64 -36.60 19.23
CA LEU A 376 27.16 -37.29 18.04
C LEU A 376 28.25 -37.34 16.97
N MET A 377 28.49 -38.55 16.45
CA MET A 377 29.42 -38.80 15.35
C MET A 377 28.62 -38.98 14.05
N ILE A 378 29.10 -38.34 12.99
CA ILE A 378 28.49 -38.37 11.66
C ILE A 378 29.40 -39.19 10.74
N SER A 379 28.86 -40.27 10.20
CA SER A 379 29.63 -41.23 9.39
C SER A 379 29.87 -40.76 7.96
N LEU A 380 30.95 -41.26 7.37
CA LEU A 380 31.33 -41.07 5.96
C LEU A 380 30.19 -41.42 5.00
N GLY A 381 30.01 -40.61 3.95
CA GLY A 381 29.00 -40.81 2.91
C GLY A 381 27.60 -40.32 3.30
N SER A 382 27.43 -39.73 4.49
CA SER A 382 26.18 -39.10 4.89
C SER A 382 26.02 -37.73 4.23
N THR A 383 24.80 -37.44 3.76
CA THR A 383 24.38 -36.12 3.29
C THR A 383 23.13 -35.71 4.05
N ALA A 384 23.16 -34.55 4.70
CA ALA A 384 22.02 -34.03 5.45
C ALA A 384 22.02 -32.50 5.50
N ILE A 385 20.86 -31.91 5.81
CA ILE A 385 20.67 -30.48 6.05
C ILE A 385 20.92 -30.19 7.53
N TYR A 386 21.91 -29.34 7.80
CA TYR A 386 22.28 -28.87 9.12
C TYR A 386 21.82 -27.43 9.30
N GLN A 387 21.17 -27.16 10.43
CA GLN A 387 20.65 -25.84 10.78
C GLN A 387 21.20 -25.39 12.14
N VAL A 388 21.65 -24.14 12.23
CA VAL A 388 22.01 -23.47 13.49
C VAL A 388 21.24 -22.16 13.63
N GLY A 389 20.39 -22.09 14.66
CA GLY A 389 19.49 -20.95 14.87
C GLY A 389 18.44 -20.83 13.76
N LYS A 390 17.92 -19.62 13.55
CA LYS A 390 16.80 -19.39 12.60
C LYS A 390 17.21 -19.18 11.14
N ARG A 391 18.50 -18.91 10.86
CA ARG A 391 18.95 -18.37 9.56
C ARG A 391 20.15 -19.08 8.93
N LYS A 392 20.87 -19.94 9.65
CA LYS A 392 22.06 -20.60 9.12
C LYS A 392 21.72 -22.03 8.73
N PHE A 393 21.84 -22.35 7.45
CA PHE A 393 21.56 -23.65 6.85
C PHE A 393 22.70 -24.05 5.93
N ALA A 394 23.07 -25.32 5.93
CA ALA A 394 23.98 -25.90 4.95
C ALA A 394 23.60 -27.35 4.70
N LYS A 395 23.69 -27.80 3.45
CA LYS A 395 23.55 -29.21 3.08
C LYS A 395 24.95 -29.77 3.03
N VAL A 396 25.30 -30.62 3.99
CA VAL A 396 26.67 -31.09 4.17
C VAL A 396 26.77 -32.53 3.73
N THR A 397 27.75 -32.82 2.88
CA THR A 397 28.15 -34.20 2.53
C THR A 397 29.48 -34.52 3.21
N VAL A 398 29.50 -35.59 4.01
CA VAL A 398 30.72 -36.06 4.67
C VAL A 398 31.48 -36.97 3.72
N LYS A 399 32.67 -36.52 3.30
CA LYS A 399 33.56 -37.18 2.33
C LYS A 399 34.82 -37.75 2.93
#